data_AF-F2NCH9-F1
#
_entry.id   AF-F2NCH9-F1
#
_cell.length_a   1.000
_cell.length_b   1.000
_cell.length_c   1.000
_cell.angle_alpha   90.00
_cell.angle_beta   90.00
_cell.angle_gamma   90.00
#
_symmetry.space_group_name_H-M   'P 1'
#
loop_
_entity.id
_entity.type
_entity.pdbx_description
1 polymer ?
#
loop_
_entity_poly.entity_id
_entity_poly.type
_entity_poly.pdbx_seq_one_letter_code
_entity_poly.pdbx_strand_id
1 'polypeptide(L)'
;MPSVQSVLDPRWCSAQATWRERRRFQETAHTLIRLPESGVDPWDCLLTEETWRRLAPPGEQEETVLTALSQTTGIYFFPSREWVGTFCRFVQLLRVRRVLEAGAGRGYLAAVLAPWLSRQGIDFQAIDCAQGEFESGLPRHPVVVTGDAFAEVEAFWPDLVLSAWPPPGQSIAPFCHCASVRYVVFIGEAGGGCTGDPADWHRFRHRSTPFLSRFGVGRSGRQRQDVTVFFGAASQIFRKIAEIRDRRARRQSVSRLSDLHDKMPQTIMASER
;
A
#
# COMPACT_ATOMS: atom_id res chain seq x y z
N MET A 1 -26.09 -14.88 16.19
CA MET A 1 -25.06 -14.93 15.12
C MET A 1 -24.25 -16.20 15.29
N PRO A 2 -23.92 -16.94 14.21
CA PRO A 2 -23.01 -18.09 14.31
C PRO A 2 -21.70 -17.69 15.00
N SER A 3 -21.06 -18.61 15.73
CA SER A 3 -19.82 -18.31 16.43
C SER A 3 -18.74 -17.90 15.43
N VAL A 4 -18.02 -16.82 15.73
CA VAL A 4 -17.00 -16.22 14.83
C VAL A 4 -15.94 -17.24 14.37
N GLN A 5 -15.68 -18.28 15.16
CA GLN A 5 -14.74 -19.36 14.82
C GLN A 5 -15.22 -20.28 13.69
N SER A 6 -16.52 -20.32 13.36
CA SER A 6 -17.03 -21.16 12.26
C SER A 6 -17.09 -20.43 10.90
N VAL A 7 -16.59 -19.19 10.84
CA VAL A 7 -16.90 -18.26 9.73
C VAL A 7 -15.91 -18.41 8.57
N LEU A 8 -14.63 -18.66 8.84
CA LEU A 8 -13.62 -18.87 7.79
C LEU A 8 -12.78 -20.10 8.15
N ASP A 9 -13.21 -21.28 7.72
CA ASP A 9 -12.41 -22.50 7.88
C ASP A 9 -11.22 -22.44 6.89
N PRO A 10 -9.96 -22.50 7.36
CA PRO A 10 -8.78 -22.47 6.48
C PRO A 10 -8.80 -23.56 5.41
N ARG A 11 -9.50 -24.68 5.64
CA ARG A 11 -9.68 -25.75 4.64
C ARG A 11 -10.39 -25.25 3.38
N TRP A 12 -11.29 -24.27 3.50
CA TRP A 12 -11.99 -23.67 2.36
C TRP A 12 -11.08 -22.82 1.48
N CYS A 13 -9.93 -22.39 2.01
CA CYS A 13 -8.92 -21.63 1.30
C CYS A 13 -7.93 -22.54 0.53
N SER A 14 -7.96 -23.85 0.78
CA SER A 14 -7.01 -24.79 0.20
C SER A 14 -7.32 -25.08 -1.28
N ALA A 15 -6.29 -25.46 -2.04
CA ALA A 15 -6.46 -25.93 -3.42
C ALA A 15 -7.42 -27.14 -3.53
N GLN A 16 -7.57 -27.91 -2.44
CA GLN A 16 -8.42 -29.10 -2.35
C GLN A 16 -9.87 -28.78 -1.98
N ALA A 17 -10.21 -27.52 -1.69
CA ALA A 17 -11.57 -27.13 -1.33
C ALA A 17 -12.56 -27.45 -2.46
N THR A 18 -13.68 -28.07 -2.10
CA THR A 18 -14.78 -28.35 -3.02
C THR A 18 -15.42 -27.04 -3.52
N TRP A 19 -16.14 -27.10 -4.65
CA TRP A 19 -16.85 -25.93 -5.18
C TRP A 19 -17.82 -25.30 -4.15
N ARG A 20 -18.51 -26.13 -3.34
CA ARG A 20 -19.44 -25.65 -2.30
C ARG A 20 -18.71 -24.89 -1.19
N GLU A 21 -17.55 -25.37 -0.77
CA GLU A 21 -16.73 -24.72 0.25
C GLU A 21 -16.17 -23.38 -0.25
N ARG A 22 -15.68 -23.35 -1.50
CA ARG A 22 -15.21 -22.10 -2.13
C ARG A 22 -16.32 -21.07 -2.24
N ARG A 23 -17.52 -21.48 -2.69
CA ARG A 23 -18.69 -20.60 -2.76
C ARG A 23 -19.09 -20.06 -1.38
N ARG A 24 -19.12 -20.93 -0.37
CA ARG A 24 -19.42 -20.53 1.02
C ARG A 24 -18.40 -19.55 1.56
N PHE A 25 -17.11 -19.77 1.27
CA PHE A 25 -16.05 -18.83 1.63
C PHE A 25 -16.27 -17.48 0.95
N GLN A 26 -16.55 -17.45 -0.35
CA GLN A 26 -16.81 -16.22 -1.09
C GLN A 26 -17.98 -15.41 -0.52
N GLU A 27 -19.13 -16.06 -0.31
CA GLU A 27 -20.32 -15.44 0.28
C GLU A 27 -20.01 -14.88 1.68
N THR A 28 -19.23 -15.62 2.47
CA THR A 28 -18.85 -15.19 3.81
C THR A 28 -17.85 -14.03 3.80
N ALA A 29 -16.86 -14.07 2.90
CA ALA A 29 -15.87 -13.02 2.74
C ALA A 29 -16.52 -11.69 2.32
N HIS A 30 -17.47 -11.72 1.38
CA HIS A 30 -18.24 -10.53 0.96
C HIS A 30 -19.21 -10.03 2.04
N THR A 31 -19.69 -10.91 2.93
CA THR A 31 -20.50 -10.50 4.08
C THR A 31 -19.65 -9.79 5.14
N LEU A 32 -18.45 -10.31 5.41
CA LEU A 32 -17.52 -9.79 6.41
C LEU A 32 -16.84 -8.50 5.94
N ILE A 33 -16.39 -8.45 4.70
CA ILE A 33 -15.64 -7.36 4.10
C ILE A 33 -16.50 -6.79 2.99
N ARG A 34 -17.08 -5.64 3.26
CA ARG A 34 -17.98 -4.94 2.33
C ARG A 34 -17.70 -3.46 2.32
N LEU A 35 -17.98 -2.82 1.20
CA LEU A 35 -17.99 -1.37 1.12
C LEU A 35 -19.25 -0.82 1.80
N PRO A 36 -19.20 0.41 2.35
CA PRO A 36 -20.39 1.05 2.89
C PRO A 36 -21.42 1.31 1.80
N GLU A 37 -22.66 0.97 2.10
CA GLU A 37 -23.83 1.31 1.31
C GLU A 37 -24.36 2.69 1.71
N SER A 38 -25.18 3.30 0.85
CA SER A 38 -25.83 4.58 1.17
C SER A 38 -26.67 4.46 2.44
N GLY A 39 -26.46 5.38 3.39
CA GLY A 39 -27.18 5.41 4.67
C GLY A 39 -26.60 4.49 5.75
N VAL A 40 -25.58 3.69 5.46
CA VAL A 40 -24.84 2.91 6.46
C VAL A 40 -23.63 3.71 6.93
N ASP A 41 -23.36 3.74 8.24
CA ASP A 41 -22.14 4.35 8.74
C ASP A 41 -20.91 3.57 8.23
N PRO A 42 -19.97 4.20 7.51
CA PRO A 42 -18.75 3.52 7.05
C PRO A 42 -17.97 2.82 8.16
N TRP A 43 -18.08 3.31 9.40
CA TRP A 43 -17.46 2.68 10.56
C TRP A 43 -17.94 1.25 10.82
N ASP A 44 -19.21 0.97 10.53
CA ASP A 44 -19.82 -0.34 10.79
C ASP A 44 -19.35 -1.42 9.81
N CYS A 45 -18.75 -1.02 8.69
CA CYS A 45 -18.18 -1.92 7.69
C CYS A 45 -16.77 -2.43 8.04
N LEU A 46 -16.15 -1.88 9.09
CA LEU A 46 -14.88 -2.37 9.61
C LEU A 46 -15.10 -3.40 10.71
N LEU A 47 -14.18 -4.35 10.83
CA LEU A 47 -14.12 -5.27 11.96
C LEU A 47 -13.28 -4.67 13.09
N THR A 48 -13.51 -5.06 14.33
CA THR A 48 -12.66 -4.69 15.47
C THR A 48 -11.34 -5.48 15.45
N GLU A 49 -10.31 -4.98 16.14
CA GLU A 49 -9.03 -5.70 16.32
C GLU A 49 -9.27 -7.10 16.87
N GLU A 50 -10.13 -7.22 17.88
CA GLU A 50 -10.50 -8.50 18.50
C GLU A 50 -11.14 -9.46 17.48
N THR A 51 -12.01 -8.94 16.61
CA THR A 51 -12.67 -9.76 15.58
C THR A 51 -11.65 -10.25 14.56
N TRP A 52 -10.72 -9.40 14.11
CA TRP A 52 -9.65 -9.83 13.24
C TRP A 52 -8.75 -10.90 13.87
N ARG A 53 -8.38 -10.76 15.15
CA ARG A 53 -7.58 -11.76 15.87
C ARG A 53 -8.29 -13.11 16.01
N ARG A 54 -9.63 -13.12 16.07
CA ARG A 54 -10.42 -14.36 16.10
C ARG A 54 -10.57 -15.00 14.73
N LEU A 55 -10.73 -14.20 13.68
CA LEU A 55 -10.89 -14.68 12.30
C LEU A 55 -9.58 -15.20 11.69
N ALA A 56 -8.47 -14.54 12.01
CA ALA A 56 -7.14 -14.88 11.53
C ALA A 56 -6.17 -14.86 12.72
N PRO A 57 -6.19 -15.90 13.58
CA PRO A 57 -5.29 -15.97 14.73
C PRO A 57 -3.82 -16.06 14.25
N PRO A 58 -2.87 -15.41 14.96
CA PRO A 58 -1.46 -15.43 14.58
C PRO A 58 -0.92 -16.85 14.43
N GLY A 59 -0.22 -17.12 13.32
CA GLY A 59 0.37 -18.43 13.02
C GLY A 59 0.31 -18.76 11.53
N GLU A 60 0.64 -20.00 11.16
CA GLU A 60 0.75 -20.45 9.77
C GLU A 60 -0.56 -20.28 8.95
N GLN A 61 -1.71 -20.32 9.62
CA GLN A 61 -3.02 -20.20 8.97
C GLN A 61 -3.41 -18.74 8.70
N GLU A 62 -2.80 -17.76 9.38
CA GLU A 62 -3.14 -16.34 9.26
C GLU A 62 -2.96 -15.86 7.81
N GLU A 63 -1.76 -16.05 7.25
CA GLU A 63 -1.43 -15.63 5.88
C GLU A 63 -2.30 -16.33 4.83
N THR A 64 -2.63 -17.60 5.04
CA THR A 64 -3.50 -18.37 4.14
C THR A 64 -4.91 -17.77 4.09
N VAL A 65 -5.52 -17.50 5.25
CA VAL A 65 -6.86 -16.91 5.33
C VAL A 65 -6.87 -15.50 4.74
N LEU A 66 -5.89 -14.67 5.08
CA LEU A 66 -5.80 -13.29 4.60
C LEU A 66 -5.52 -13.20 3.10
N THR A 67 -4.71 -14.11 2.56
CA THR A 67 -4.50 -14.23 1.12
C THR A 67 -5.79 -14.62 0.41
N ALA A 68 -6.53 -15.61 0.92
CA ALA A 68 -7.80 -16.00 0.33
C ALA A 68 -8.86 -14.88 0.40
N LEU A 69 -8.92 -14.14 1.52
CA LEU A 69 -9.75 -12.94 1.64
C LEU A 69 -9.33 -11.88 0.62
N SER A 70 -8.03 -11.65 0.45
CA SER A 70 -7.51 -10.66 -0.48
C SER A 70 -7.87 -11.00 -1.93
N GLN A 71 -7.67 -12.24 -2.34
CA GLN A 71 -8.04 -12.73 -3.68
C GLN A 71 -9.54 -12.62 -3.95
N THR A 72 -10.36 -12.87 -2.92
CA THR A 72 -11.83 -12.87 -3.03
C THR A 72 -12.43 -11.47 -3.04
N THR A 73 -11.80 -10.52 -2.34
CA THR A 73 -12.36 -9.18 -2.12
C THR A 73 -11.62 -8.09 -2.89
N GLY A 74 -10.40 -8.36 -3.37
CA GLY A 74 -9.52 -7.36 -3.96
C GLY A 74 -8.93 -6.38 -2.93
N ILE A 75 -9.01 -6.69 -1.64
CA ILE A 75 -8.48 -5.87 -0.55
C ILE A 75 -7.18 -6.49 -0.03
N TYR A 76 -6.11 -5.70 0.07
CA TYR A 76 -4.80 -6.22 0.52
C TYR A 76 -4.44 -5.80 1.94
N PHE A 77 -5.01 -4.70 2.40
CA PHE A 77 -4.87 -4.19 3.74
C PHE A 77 -6.23 -4.19 4.44
N PHE A 78 -6.28 -4.84 5.59
CA PHE A 78 -7.47 -5.01 6.41
C PHE A 78 -7.34 -4.16 7.68
N PRO A 79 -7.76 -2.88 7.65
CA PRO A 79 -7.78 -2.04 8.85
C PRO A 79 -8.83 -2.57 9.83
N SER A 80 -8.55 -2.46 11.13
CA SER A 80 -9.58 -2.52 12.15
C SER A 80 -10.24 -1.15 12.33
N ARG A 81 -11.39 -1.12 13.04
CA ARG A 81 -12.01 0.13 13.50
C ARG A 81 -11.02 1.01 14.27
N GLU A 82 -10.29 0.42 15.19
CA GLU A 82 -9.29 1.09 16.02
C GLU A 82 -8.15 1.69 15.18
N TRP A 83 -7.81 1.07 14.04
CA TRP A 83 -6.80 1.59 13.13
C TRP A 83 -7.19 2.97 12.59
N VAL A 84 -8.43 3.13 12.09
CA VAL A 84 -8.89 4.41 11.52
C VAL A 84 -8.85 5.53 12.56
N GLY A 85 -9.38 5.28 13.76
CA GLY A 85 -9.34 6.28 14.84
C GLY A 85 -7.91 6.67 15.22
N THR A 86 -7.01 5.69 15.28
CA THR A 86 -5.59 5.90 15.58
C THR A 86 -4.89 6.68 14.47
N PHE A 87 -5.18 6.36 13.20
CA PHE A 87 -4.62 7.03 12.04
C PHE A 87 -5.08 8.49 11.96
N CYS A 88 -6.38 8.77 12.10
CA CYS A 88 -6.87 10.14 12.09
C CYS A 88 -6.23 11.00 13.20
N ARG A 89 -6.11 10.45 14.41
CA ARG A 89 -5.40 11.14 15.52
C ARG A 89 -3.92 11.37 15.18
N PHE A 90 -3.26 10.39 14.57
CA PHE A 90 -1.88 10.52 14.12
C PHE A 90 -1.73 11.67 13.10
N VAL A 91 -2.61 11.72 12.09
CA VAL A 91 -2.63 12.79 11.06
C VAL A 91 -2.84 14.18 11.71
N GLN A 92 -3.76 14.30 12.67
CA GLN A 92 -3.99 15.54 13.42
C GLN A 92 -2.74 16.00 14.19
N LEU A 93 -2.06 15.08 14.89
CA LEU A 93 -0.84 15.39 15.64
C LEU A 93 0.30 15.87 14.73
N LEU A 94 0.36 15.36 13.50
CA LEU A 94 1.31 15.82 12.47
C LEU A 94 0.93 17.17 11.85
N ARG A 95 -0.25 17.72 12.19
CA ARG A 95 -0.82 18.94 11.59
C ARG A 95 -0.87 18.86 10.06
N VAL A 96 -1.26 17.70 9.57
CA VAL A 96 -1.54 17.46 8.15
C VAL A 96 -2.93 18.01 7.84
N ARG A 97 -3.06 18.71 6.72
CA ARG A 97 -4.33 19.26 6.23
C ARG A 97 -4.82 18.60 4.95
N ARG A 98 -3.91 17.97 4.19
CA ARG A 98 -4.23 17.32 2.91
C ARG A 98 -3.61 15.93 2.85
N VAL A 99 -4.44 14.91 2.63
CA VAL A 99 -4.05 13.49 2.56
C VAL A 99 -4.41 12.93 1.19
N LEU A 100 -3.42 12.33 0.51
CA LEU A 100 -3.63 11.56 -0.70
C LEU A 100 -3.47 10.08 -0.39
N GLU A 101 -4.47 9.24 -0.68
CA GLU A 101 -4.31 7.79 -0.73
C GLU A 101 -3.93 7.37 -2.16
N ALA A 102 -2.72 6.83 -2.31
CA ALA A 102 -2.16 6.37 -3.58
C ALA A 102 -2.27 4.84 -3.71
N GLY A 103 -2.97 4.38 -4.74
CA GLY A 103 -3.28 2.96 -4.93
C GLY A 103 -4.41 2.49 -4.03
N ALA A 104 -5.50 3.26 -3.96
CA ALA A 104 -6.62 2.99 -3.06
C ALA A 104 -7.44 1.74 -3.44
N GLY A 105 -7.16 1.12 -4.59
CA GLY A 105 -7.79 -0.11 -5.06
C GLY A 105 -9.31 0.01 -5.15
N ARG A 106 -10.02 -0.85 -4.41
CA ARG A 106 -11.49 -0.85 -4.33
C ARG A 106 -12.06 0.26 -3.43
N GLY A 107 -11.21 0.96 -2.69
CA GLY A 107 -11.62 2.06 -1.82
C GLY A 107 -12.16 1.64 -0.46
N TYR A 108 -11.82 0.44 0.02
CA TYR A 108 -12.28 -0.03 1.34
C TYR A 108 -11.77 0.88 2.47
N LEU A 109 -10.49 1.24 2.45
CA LEU A 109 -9.93 2.19 3.41
C LEU A 109 -10.42 3.62 3.13
N ALA A 110 -10.36 4.06 1.88
CA ALA A 110 -10.81 5.38 1.43
C ALA A 110 -12.25 5.72 1.87
N ALA A 111 -13.17 4.76 1.73
CA ALA A 111 -14.59 4.95 2.05
C ALA A 111 -14.82 5.25 3.54
N VAL A 112 -13.93 4.79 4.41
CA VAL A 112 -13.98 5.09 5.84
C VAL A 112 -13.15 6.32 6.18
N LEU A 113 -11.96 6.50 5.61
CA LEU A 113 -11.10 7.64 5.92
C LEU A 113 -11.69 8.98 5.48
N ALA A 114 -12.24 9.04 4.27
CA ALA A 114 -12.73 10.30 3.68
C ALA A 114 -13.72 11.07 4.60
N PRO A 115 -14.83 10.48 5.07
CA PRO A 115 -15.77 11.20 5.94
C PRO A 115 -15.17 11.55 7.31
N TRP A 116 -14.26 10.73 7.84
CA TRP A 116 -13.64 10.99 9.14
C TRP A 116 -12.63 12.13 9.09
N LEU A 117 -11.79 12.18 8.06
CA LEU A 117 -10.83 13.27 7.85
C LEU A 117 -11.56 14.58 7.49
N SER A 118 -12.61 14.51 6.67
CA SER A 118 -13.43 15.68 6.32
C SER A 118 -14.07 16.36 7.55
N ARG A 119 -14.59 15.58 8.51
CA ARG A 119 -15.11 16.12 9.78
C ARG A 119 -14.07 16.86 10.62
N GLN A 120 -12.79 16.63 10.36
CA GLN A 120 -11.66 17.27 11.03
C GLN A 120 -11.09 18.45 10.21
N GLY A 121 -11.73 18.81 9.09
CA GLY A 121 -11.24 19.84 8.17
C GLY A 121 -9.97 19.44 7.44
N ILE A 122 -9.77 18.13 7.21
CA ILE A 122 -8.63 17.58 6.46
C ILE A 122 -9.15 17.16 5.09
N ASP A 123 -8.58 17.73 4.04
CA ASP A 123 -8.88 17.37 2.66
C ASP A 123 -8.32 15.98 2.37
N PHE A 124 -9.12 15.15 1.71
CA PHE A 124 -8.75 13.78 1.39
C PHE A 124 -9.08 13.46 -0.06
N GLN A 125 -8.15 12.82 -0.76
CA GLN A 125 -8.36 12.29 -2.10
C GLN A 125 -7.78 10.88 -2.20
N ALA A 126 -8.51 9.99 -2.86
CA ALA A 126 -8.09 8.61 -3.09
C ALA A 126 -7.97 8.34 -4.59
N ILE A 127 -6.82 7.83 -5.03
CA ILE A 127 -6.49 7.60 -6.44
C ILE A 127 -6.10 6.16 -6.67
N ASP A 128 -6.60 5.61 -7.77
CA ASP A 128 -6.23 4.28 -8.24
C ASP A 128 -6.40 4.18 -9.77
N CYS A 129 -5.45 3.54 -10.47
CA CYS A 129 -5.45 3.43 -11.93
C CYS A 129 -6.51 2.45 -12.50
N ALA A 130 -7.31 1.80 -11.64
CA ALA A 130 -8.34 0.82 -12.00
C ALA A 130 -7.81 -0.51 -12.57
N GLN A 131 -6.49 -0.66 -12.70
CA GLN A 131 -5.83 -1.87 -13.20
C GLN A 131 -5.30 -2.66 -12.00
N GLY A 132 -6.13 -3.53 -11.44
CA GLY A 132 -5.78 -4.37 -10.28
C GLY A 132 -5.79 -5.86 -10.61
N GLU A 133 -5.03 -6.66 -9.84
CA GLU A 133 -4.89 -8.13 -10.00
C GLU A 133 -6.23 -8.88 -9.93
N PHE A 134 -7.24 -8.33 -9.23
CA PHE A 134 -8.49 -9.03 -8.92
C PHE A 134 -9.72 -8.28 -9.44
N GLU A 135 -10.02 -8.40 -10.73
CA GLU A 135 -11.22 -7.81 -11.34
C GLU A 135 -12.53 -8.31 -10.70
N SER A 136 -12.55 -9.55 -10.19
CA SER A 136 -13.70 -10.20 -9.55
C SER A 136 -13.92 -9.88 -8.06
N GLY A 137 -13.19 -8.90 -7.51
CA GLY A 137 -13.31 -8.49 -6.11
C GLY A 137 -14.59 -7.68 -5.81
N LEU A 138 -14.56 -6.94 -4.69
CA LEU A 138 -15.60 -5.98 -4.36
C LEU A 138 -15.78 -4.93 -5.48
N PRO A 139 -16.97 -4.32 -5.63
CA PRO A 139 -17.12 -3.18 -6.52
C PRO A 139 -16.17 -2.04 -6.10
N ARG A 140 -15.88 -1.11 -7.01
CA ARG A 140 -15.07 0.06 -6.68
C ARG A 140 -15.94 1.12 -6.01
N HIS A 141 -15.50 1.63 -4.85
CA HIS A 141 -16.23 2.70 -4.17
C HIS A 141 -16.12 4.02 -4.95
N PRO A 142 -17.20 4.82 -5.07
CA PRO A 142 -17.20 6.08 -5.83
C PRO A 142 -16.23 7.15 -5.34
N VAL A 143 -15.76 7.03 -4.09
CA VAL A 143 -14.75 7.96 -3.52
C VAL A 143 -13.38 7.85 -4.21
N VAL A 144 -13.11 6.73 -4.89
CA VAL A 144 -11.80 6.48 -5.51
C VAL A 144 -11.81 6.98 -6.95
N VAL A 145 -11.10 8.08 -7.18
CA VAL A 145 -10.96 8.69 -8.50
C VAL A 145 -9.97 7.88 -9.35
N THR A 146 -10.32 7.66 -10.62
CA THR A 146 -9.44 6.97 -11.56
C THR A 146 -8.35 7.91 -12.03
N GLY A 147 -7.09 7.54 -11.85
CA GLY A 147 -5.96 8.37 -12.25
C GLY A 147 -4.60 7.77 -11.90
N ASP A 148 -3.54 8.51 -12.24
CA ASP A 148 -2.17 8.21 -11.83
C ASP A 148 -1.86 8.98 -10.55
N ALA A 149 -1.58 8.25 -9.46
CA ALA A 149 -1.25 8.86 -8.17
C ALA A 149 0.03 9.70 -8.21
N PHE A 150 0.98 9.40 -9.10
CA PHE A 150 2.20 10.18 -9.27
C PHE A 150 1.96 11.51 -9.99
N ALA A 151 0.98 11.57 -10.89
CA ALA A 151 0.53 12.84 -11.44
C ALA A 151 -0.31 13.61 -10.40
N GLU A 152 -1.18 12.91 -9.67
CA GLU A 152 -2.09 13.55 -8.72
C GLU A 152 -1.37 14.17 -7.52
N VAL A 153 -0.25 13.61 -7.06
CA VAL A 153 0.50 14.20 -5.94
C VAL A 153 0.92 15.65 -6.23
N GLU A 154 1.24 15.98 -7.48
CA GLU A 154 1.61 17.34 -7.89
C GLU A 154 0.38 18.25 -8.03
N ALA A 155 -0.77 17.72 -8.47
CA ALA A 155 -2.00 18.51 -8.62
C ALA A 155 -2.70 18.77 -7.27
N PHE A 156 -2.86 17.71 -6.47
CA PHE A 156 -3.50 17.77 -5.17
C PHE A 156 -2.59 18.31 -4.07
N TRP A 157 -1.28 18.41 -4.28
CA TRP A 157 -0.34 19.05 -3.34
C TRP A 157 -0.52 18.60 -1.86
N PRO A 158 -0.52 17.28 -1.57
CA PRO A 158 -0.81 16.77 -0.24
C PRO A 158 0.35 17.02 0.72
N ASP A 159 0.04 17.11 2.01
CA ASP A 159 1.05 17.07 3.09
C ASP A 159 1.52 15.64 3.38
N LEU A 160 0.62 14.67 3.20
CA LEU A 160 0.82 13.26 3.52
C LEU A 160 0.29 12.40 2.38
N VAL A 161 1.11 11.45 1.94
CA VAL A 161 0.67 10.37 1.05
C VAL A 161 0.54 9.10 1.87
N LEU A 162 -0.61 8.43 1.77
CA LEU A 162 -0.88 7.12 2.31
C LEU A 162 -0.80 6.11 1.16
N SER A 163 0.02 5.08 1.27
CA SER A 163 0.11 4.02 0.28
C SER A 163 0.01 2.67 0.98
N ALA A 164 -1.08 1.95 0.72
CA ALA A 164 -1.36 0.66 1.32
C ALA A 164 -1.16 -0.45 0.30
N TRP A 165 -0.23 -1.35 0.61
CA TRP A 165 0.13 -2.52 -0.19
C TRP A 165 0.58 -2.19 -1.63
N PRO A 166 1.53 -1.26 -1.83
CA PRO A 166 2.00 -0.94 -3.18
C PRO A 166 2.64 -2.18 -3.83
N PRO A 167 2.59 -2.32 -5.17
CA PRO A 167 3.14 -3.47 -5.87
C PRO A 167 4.63 -3.71 -5.56
N PRO A 168 5.12 -4.97 -5.62
CA PRO A 168 6.54 -5.27 -5.49
C PRO A 168 7.38 -4.46 -6.48
N GLY A 169 8.46 -3.84 -6.00
CA GLY A 169 9.35 -3.00 -6.80
C GLY A 169 8.84 -1.59 -7.09
N GLN A 170 7.61 -1.24 -6.68
CA GLN A 170 7.09 0.11 -6.87
C GLN A 170 7.76 1.09 -5.90
N SER A 171 8.59 1.99 -6.44
CA SER A 171 9.23 3.01 -5.62
C SER A 171 8.26 4.10 -5.18
N ILE A 172 8.40 4.54 -3.93
CA ILE A 172 7.72 5.72 -3.35
C ILE A 172 8.53 7.01 -3.56
N ALA A 173 9.69 6.93 -4.21
CA ALA A 173 10.55 8.08 -4.45
C ALA A 173 9.85 9.27 -5.11
N PRO A 174 8.92 9.11 -6.08
CA PRO A 174 8.18 10.24 -6.63
C PRO A 174 7.42 11.04 -5.57
N PHE A 175 6.72 10.36 -4.65
CA PHE A 175 6.04 11.01 -3.52
C PHE A 175 7.04 11.70 -2.60
N CYS A 176 8.19 11.06 -2.34
CA CYS A 176 9.25 11.63 -1.51
C CYS A 176 10.04 12.78 -2.18
N HIS A 177 9.82 13.09 -3.46
CA HIS A 177 10.43 14.25 -4.11
C HIS A 177 9.47 15.43 -4.26
N CYS A 178 8.16 15.19 -4.16
CA CYS A 178 7.15 16.22 -4.21
C CYS A 178 7.36 17.22 -3.05
N ALA A 179 7.31 18.51 -3.36
CA ALA A 179 7.68 19.57 -2.42
C ALA A 179 6.67 19.71 -1.26
N SER A 180 5.40 19.40 -1.51
CA SER A 180 4.33 19.49 -0.51
C SER A 180 4.37 18.34 0.49
N VAL A 181 4.85 17.18 0.06
CA VAL A 181 4.79 15.93 0.82
C VAL A 181 5.82 15.96 1.94
N ARG A 182 5.32 16.02 3.17
CA ARG A 182 6.11 15.95 4.40
C ARG A 182 6.28 14.52 4.89
N TYR A 183 5.26 13.69 4.66
CA TYR A 183 5.17 12.32 5.14
C TYR A 183 4.67 11.38 4.06
N VAL A 184 5.26 10.19 3.96
CA VAL A 184 4.66 9.06 3.26
C VAL A 184 4.42 7.96 4.27
N VAL A 185 3.14 7.62 4.48
CA VAL A 185 2.73 6.47 5.30
C VAL A 185 2.62 5.27 4.39
N PHE A 186 3.56 4.35 4.56
CA PHE A 186 3.62 3.10 3.84
C PHE A 186 3.05 1.98 4.71
N ILE A 187 2.07 1.23 4.18
CA ILE A 187 1.51 0.04 4.84
C ILE A 187 1.86 -1.16 3.98
N GLY A 188 2.71 -2.05 4.48
CA GLY A 188 3.22 -3.17 3.71
C GLY A 188 4.26 -3.95 4.49
N GLU A 189 5.17 -4.63 3.82
CA GLU A 189 6.30 -5.30 4.46
C GLU A 189 7.49 -4.35 4.62
N ALA A 190 8.11 -4.38 5.80
CA ALA A 190 9.35 -3.65 6.03
C ALA A 190 10.46 -4.16 5.10
N GLY A 191 11.25 -3.25 4.53
CA GLY A 191 12.34 -3.57 3.62
C GLY A 191 11.93 -3.92 2.19
N GLY A 192 10.66 -3.72 1.81
CA GLY A 192 10.20 -3.86 0.42
C GLY A 192 9.68 -5.25 0.03
N GLY A 193 9.79 -6.25 0.90
CA GLY A 193 9.50 -7.67 0.67
C GLY A 193 8.52 -8.00 -0.47
N CYS A 194 7.24 -8.18 -0.15
CA CYS A 194 6.18 -8.31 -1.15
C CYS A 194 5.48 -6.98 -1.49
N THR A 195 6.04 -5.83 -1.09
CA THR A 195 5.42 -4.52 -1.28
C THR A 195 6.46 -3.42 -1.45
N GLY A 196 6.34 -2.60 -2.49
CA GLY A 196 7.22 -1.46 -2.71
C GLY A 196 8.65 -1.84 -3.13
N ASP A 197 9.52 -0.84 -3.27
CA ASP A 197 10.93 -1.02 -3.66
C ASP A 197 11.86 -1.08 -2.43
N PRO A 198 12.58 -2.20 -2.19
CA PRO A 198 13.57 -2.30 -1.11
C PRO A 198 14.61 -1.16 -1.07
N ALA A 199 14.96 -0.58 -2.23
CA ALA A 199 15.93 0.52 -2.30
C ALA A 199 15.48 1.77 -1.53
N ASP A 200 14.17 1.97 -1.35
CA ASP A 200 13.63 3.15 -0.67
C ASP A 200 13.92 3.16 0.84
N TRP A 201 14.01 2.00 1.49
CA TRP A 201 14.41 1.88 2.89
C TRP A 201 15.86 2.33 3.12
N HIS A 202 16.73 2.13 2.13
CA HIS A 202 18.11 2.62 2.18
C HIS A 202 18.26 4.08 1.76
N ARG A 203 17.31 4.59 0.97
CA ARG A 203 17.35 5.93 0.40
C ARG A 203 16.76 6.98 1.32
N PHE A 204 15.65 6.67 1.99
CA PHE A 204 14.84 7.62 2.72
C PHE A 204 14.84 7.35 4.23
N ARG A 205 14.77 8.43 5.00
CA ARG A 205 14.59 8.31 6.46
C ARG A 205 13.19 7.81 6.75
N HIS A 206 13.10 6.84 7.63
CA HIS A 206 11.85 6.22 7.97
C HIS A 206 11.84 5.75 9.42
N ARG A 207 10.62 5.47 9.92
CA ARG A 207 10.40 4.90 11.24
C ARG A 207 9.15 4.04 11.21
N SER A 208 9.24 2.83 11.77
CA SER A 208 8.08 1.99 12.05
C SER A 208 7.15 2.67 13.06
N THR A 209 5.83 2.48 12.92
CA THR A 209 4.81 2.98 13.83
C THR A 209 4.02 1.82 14.45
N PRO A 210 4.57 1.13 15.47
CA PRO A 210 3.96 -0.07 16.04
C PRO A 210 2.51 0.08 16.50
N PHE A 211 2.13 1.29 16.95
CA PHE A 211 0.77 1.60 17.36
C PHE A 211 -0.23 1.63 16.20
N LEU A 212 0.20 1.92 14.97
CA LEU A 212 -0.60 1.75 13.76
C LEU A 212 -0.51 0.30 13.25
N SER A 213 0.69 -0.28 13.23
CA SER A 213 0.92 -1.65 12.76
C SER A 213 0.05 -2.67 13.50
N ARG A 214 -0.17 -2.48 14.80
CA ARG A 214 -1.01 -3.34 15.64
C ARG A 214 -2.44 -3.50 15.13
N PHE A 215 -3.07 -2.42 14.67
CA PHE A 215 -4.51 -2.39 14.39
C PHE A 215 -4.86 -2.73 12.94
N GLY A 216 -3.86 -2.98 12.10
CA GLY A 216 -4.08 -3.43 10.73
C GLY A 216 -3.52 -4.83 10.53
N VAL A 217 -3.94 -5.48 9.47
CA VAL A 217 -3.27 -6.69 8.97
C VAL A 217 -3.26 -6.69 7.45
N GLY A 218 -2.18 -7.19 6.87
CA GLY A 218 -1.97 -7.22 5.42
C GLY A 218 -2.14 -8.64 4.93
N ARG A 219 -2.21 -8.80 3.61
CA ARG A 219 -2.27 -10.12 2.97
C ARG A 219 -1.22 -11.12 3.50
N SER A 220 -0.02 -10.67 3.84
CA SER A 220 1.05 -11.55 4.34
C SER A 220 1.05 -11.76 5.86
N GLY A 221 -0.01 -11.35 6.56
CA GLY A 221 -0.15 -11.56 8.00
C GLY A 221 0.54 -10.50 8.86
N ARG A 222 0.32 -10.58 10.19
CA ARG A 222 0.76 -9.54 11.14
C ARG A 222 2.25 -9.53 11.40
N GLN A 223 2.92 -10.67 11.24
CA GLN A 223 4.35 -10.78 11.48
C GLN A 223 5.19 -10.06 10.41
N ARG A 224 4.66 -9.98 9.19
CA ARG A 224 5.34 -9.39 8.04
C ARG A 224 4.90 -7.96 7.77
N GLN A 225 3.65 -7.63 8.10
CA GLN A 225 3.15 -6.27 7.94
C GLN A 225 3.76 -5.30 8.95
N ASP A 226 4.13 -4.12 8.46
CA ASP A 226 4.43 -2.95 9.24
C ASP A 226 3.78 -1.69 8.64
N VAL A 227 3.54 -0.69 9.49
CA VAL A 227 3.24 0.68 9.06
C VAL A 227 4.52 1.49 9.25
N THR A 228 5.09 1.96 8.15
CA THR A 228 6.33 2.72 8.14
C THR A 228 6.06 4.14 7.67
N VAL A 229 6.55 5.12 8.42
CA VAL A 229 6.46 6.53 8.03
C VAL A 229 7.81 6.96 7.49
N PHE A 230 7.84 7.32 6.21
CA PHE A 230 8.96 7.99 5.57
C PHE A 230 8.81 9.50 5.73
N PHE A 231 9.90 10.19 6.06
CA PHE A 231 9.90 11.63 6.32
C PHE A 231 11.15 12.32 5.79
N GLY A 232 11.04 13.63 5.60
CA GLY A 232 12.17 14.47 5.16
C GLY A 232 12.31 14.62 3.64
N ALA A 233 11.35 14.11 2.87
CA ALA A 233 11.20 14.29 1.43
C ALA A 233 11.45 15.72 0.92
N ALA A 234 10.90 16.72 1.62
CA ALA A 234 11.07 18.14 1.28
C ALA A 234 12.39 18.78 1.76
N SER A 235 13.27 18.07 2.49
CA SER A 235 14.50 18.69 3.01
C SER A 235 15.52 18.89 1.89
N GLN A 236 16.03 20.13 1.72
CA GLN A 236 17.06 20.48 0.73
C GLN A 236 18.29 19.56 0.76
N ILE A 237 18.59 18.96 1.91
CA ILE A 237 19.70 18.01 2.08
C ILE A 237 19.47 16.75 1.24
N PHE A 238 18.23 16.25 1.16
CA PHE A 238 17.93 15.05 0.37
C PHE A 238 17.93 15.32 -1.13
N ARG A 239 17.48 16.51 -1.56
CA ARG A 239 17.67 16.94 -2.95
C ARG A 239 19.15 16.95 -3.33
N LYS A 240 20.01 17.53 -2.49
CA LYS A 240 21.47 17.51 -2.69
C LYS A 240 22.06 16.09 -2.72
N ILE A 241 21.63 15.20 -1.82
CA ILE A 241 22.13 13.82 -1.80
C ILE A 241 21.69 13.06 -3.07
N ALA A 242 20.44 13.24 -3.51
CA ALA A 242 19.93 12.65 -4.74
C ALA A 242 20.72 13.16 -5.97
N GLU A 243 20.96 14.47 -6.06
CA GLU A 243 21.79 15.06 -7.11
C GLU A 243 23.22 14.51 -7.13
N ILE A 244 23.85 14.34 -5.95
CA ILE A 244 25.20 13.78 -5.85
C ILE A 244 25.23 12.31 -6.33
N ARG A 245 24.23 11.51 -5.93
CA ARG A 245 24.13 10.10 -6.36
C ARG A 245 23.91 10.00 -7.87
N ASP A 246 23.02 10.81 -8.43
CA ASP A 246 22.74 10.80 -9.86
C ASP A 246 23.97 11.22 -10.69
N ARG A 247 24.71 12.23 -10.23
CA ARG A 247 26.01 12.61 -10.84
C ARG A 247 27.04 11.47 -10.80
N ARG A 248 27.08 10.69 -9.71
CA ARG A 248 27.98 9.53 -9.61
C ARG A 248 27.57 8.40 -10.56
N ALA A 249 26.28 8.08 -10.63
CA ALA A 249 25.75 7.06 -11.53
C ALA A 249 26.07 7.41 -13.00
N ARG A 250 25.82 8.66 -13.42
CA ARG A 250 26.16 9.13 -14.77
C ARG A 250 27.65 9.02 -15.07
N ARG A 251 28.53 9.39 -14.13
CA ARG A 251 29.99 9.24 -14.29
C ARG A 251 30.43 7.78 -14.45
N GLN A 252 29.84 6.87 -13.69
CA GLN A 252 30.13 5.44 -13.79
C GLN A 252 29.66 4.85 -15.13
N SER A 253 28.51 5.28 -15.65
CA SER A 253 28.02 4.86 -16.97
C SER A 253 28.91 5.37 -18.11
N VAL A 254 29.38 6.62 -18.03
CA VAL A 254 30.31 7.17 -19.03
C VAL A 254 31.66 6.45 -19.00
N SER A 255 32.20 6.15 -17.81
CA SER A 255 33.44 5.38 -17.65
C SER A 255 33.35 3.98 -18.25
N ARG A 256 32.21 3.30 -18.09
CA ARG A 256 32.01 1.97 -18.69
C ARG A 256 31.89 2.02 -20.21
N LEU A 257 31.33 3.10 -20.77
CA LEU A 257 31.26 3.29 -22.22
C LEU A 257 32.62 3.62 -22.83
N SER A 258 33.48 4.39 -22.14
CA SER A 258 34.86 4.62 -22.59
C SER A 258 35.70 3.34 -22.55
N ASP A 259 35.55 2.53 -21.49
CA ASP A 259 36.26 1.24 -21.37
C ASP A 259 35.83 0.24 -22.46
N LEU A 260 34.59 0.33 -22.95
CA LEU A 260 34.09 -0.47 -24.07
C LEU A 260 34.66 0.00 -25.41
N HIS A 261 34.85 1.31 -25.59
CA HIS A 261 35.40 1.87 -26.82
C HIS A 261 36.90 1.58 -26.98
N ASP A 262 37.65 1.52 -25.88
CA ASP A 262 39.07 1.13 -25.87
C ASP A 262 39.28 -0.39 -26.01
N LYS A 263 38.25 -1.19 -25.73
CA LYS A 263 38.29 -2.65 -25.85
C LYS A 263 37.62 -3.20 -27.10
N MET A 264 37.09 -2.36 -28.00
CA MET A 264 36.71 -2.83 -29.33
C MET A 264 37.98 -3.04 -30.16
N PRO A 265 38.33 -4.30 -30.50
CA PRO A 265 39.47 -4.56 -31.36
C PRO A 265 39.22 -3.92 -32.74
N GLN A 266 40.20 -3.19 -33.27
CA GLN A 266 40.18 -2.57 -34.61
C GLN A 266 40.14 -3.59 -35.77
N THR A 267 39.57 -4.77 -35.58
CA THR A 267 39.68 -5.91 -36.49
C THR A 267 38.60 -5.92 -37.59
N ILE A 268 37.92 -4.81 -37.86
CA ILE A 268 36.94 -4.74 -38.97
C ILE A 268 37.23 -3.52 -39.86
N MET A 269 38.43 -3.44 -40.46
CA MET A 269 38.71 -2.56 -41.61
C MET A 269 39.74 -3.17 -42.59
N ALA A 270 39.95 -4.49 -42.58
CA ALA A 270 40.86 -5.18 -43.50
C ALA A 270 40.18 -6.38 -44.18
N SER A 271 39.12 -6.12 -44.93
CA SER A 271 38.49 -7.10 -45.84
C SER A 271 37.62 -6.36 -46.86
N GLU A 272 38.24 -5.54 -47.71
CA GLU A 272 37.70 -5.14 -49.02
C GLU A 272 38.84 -4.52 -49.84
N ARG A 273 39.66 -5.41 -50.41
CA ARG A 273 40.41 -5.22 -51.64
C ARG A 273 40.29 -6.50 -52.45
#